data_AF-A0A843HTX1-F1
#
_entry.id   AF-A0A843HTX1-F1
#
_cell.length_a   1.000
_cell.length_b   1.000
_cell.length_c   1.000
_cell.angle_alpha   90.00
_cell.angle_beta   90.00
_cell.angle_gamma   90.00
#
_symmetry.space_group_name_H-M   'P 1'
#
loop_
_entity.id
_entity.type
_entity.pdbx_description
1 polymer ?
#
loop_
_entity_poly.entity_id
_entity_poly.type
_entity_poly.pdbx_seq_one_letter_code
_entity_poly.pdbx_strand_id
1 'polypeptide(L)'
;MMLLYKEELELYGIDISKVTHGSIVDTLGIIRKGMEFKVNFYETNDHIYLLEIRNYAGNDTYEHIFIRKKLISALSNKPLKVFLVANFVEDKVKEKLEKEQVIVIAGTVVNTY
;
A
#
# COMPACT_ATOMS: atom_id res chain seq x y z
N MET A 1 6.80 13.34 1.05
CA MET A 1 7.29 11.95 1.15
C MET A 1 7.21 11.22 -0.19
N MET A 2 6.03 11.09 -0.81
CA MET A 2 5.89 10.42 -2.12
C MET A 2 6.80 11.01 -3.23
N LEU A 3 6.95 12.34 -3.29
CA LEU A 3 7.88 12.99 -4.23
C LEU A 3 9.36 12.64 -4.01
N LEU A 4 9.76 12.27 -2.78
CA LEU A 4 11.14 11.87 -2.49
C LEU A 4 11.48 10.52 -3.14
N TYR A 5 10.48 9.66 -3.31
CA TYR A 5 10.62 8.33 -3.91
C TYR A 5 10.11 8.30 -5.35
N LYS A 6 10.08 9.46 -6.02
CA LYS A 6 9.50 9.59 -7.36
C LYS A 6 10.18 8.68 -8.38
N GLU A 7 11.50 8.79 -8.46
CA GLU A 7 12.28 8.03 -9.43
C GLU A 7 12.12 6.52 -9.22
N GLU A 8 12.13 6.07 -7.96
CA GLU A 8 11.94 4.67 -7.61
C GLU A 8 10.54 4.17 -8.00
N LEU A 9 9.50 4.95 -7.73
CA LEU A 9 8.12 4.62 -8.11
C LEU A 9 7.95 4.57 -9.64
N GLU A 10 8.64 5.44 -10.38
CA GLU A 10 8.64 5.44 -11.85
C GLU A 10 9.32 4.20 -12.44
N LEU A 11 10.34 3.63 -11.77
CA LEU A 11 10.93 2.33 -12.17
C LEU A 11 9.91 1.18 -12.10
N TYR A 12 8.91 1.29 -11.24
CA TYR A 12 7.78 0.36 -11.15
C TYR A 12 6.60 0.72 -12.05
N GLY A 13 6.74 1.74 -12.91
CA GLY A 13 5.71 2.21 -13.83
C GLY A 13 4.60 3.03 -13.16
N ILE A 14 4.83 3.55 -11.95
CA ILE A 14 3.86 4.39 -11.25
C ILE A 14 4.09 5.84 -11.62
N ASP A 15 3.11 6.40 -12.34
CA ASP A 15 3.05 7.84 -12.59
C ASP A 15 2.42 8.55 -11.38
N ILE A 16 3.26 9.19 -10.57
CA ILE A 16 2.83 9.86 -9.33
C ILE A 16 1.80 10.96 -9.60
N SER A 17 1.83 11.60 -10.78
CA SER A 17 0.85 12.64 -11.11
C SER A 17 -0.57 12.10 -11.26
N LYS A 18 -0.70 10.78 -11.45
CA LYS A 18 -1.97 10.06 -11.56
C LYS A 18 -2.40 9.36 -10.28
N VAL A 19 -1.58 9.39 -9.23
CA VAL A 19 -1.96 8.84 -7.93
C VAL A 19 -3.09 9.70 -7.34
N THR A 20 -4.21 9.04 -7.07
CA THR A 20 -5.41 9.67 -6.51
C THR A 20 -5.51 9.35 -5.03
N HIS A 21 -5.82 10.37 -4.22
CA HIS A 21 -6.24 10.17 -2.83
C HIS A 21 -7.76 9.98 -2.81
N GLY A 22 -8.20 8.85 -2.29
CA GLY A 22 -9.63 8.52 -2.26
C GLY A 22 -9.96 7.61 -1.09
N SER A 23 -11.10 6.97 -1.20
CA SER A 23 -11.57 6.05 -0.19
C SER A 23 -12.22 4.80 -0.76
N ILE A 24 -12.20 3.76 0.05
CA ILE A 24 -12.82 2.48 -0.23
C ILE A 24 -13.81 2.20 0.88
N VAL A 25 -15.05 1.89 0.50
CA VAL A 25 -16.10 1.54 1.43
C VAL A 25 -16.25 0.03 1.45
N ASP A 26 -16.24 -0.57 2.64
CA ASP A 26 -16.53 -1.98 2.82
C ASP A 26 -18.04 -2.23 2.62
N THR A 27 -18.47 -2.41 1.37
CA THR A 27 -19.87 -2.67 1.03
C THR A 27 -20.30 -4.11 1.29
N LEU A 28 -19.33 -5.03 1.37
CA LEU A 28 -19.53 -6.48 1.51
C LEU A 28 -19.50 -6.96 2.97
N GLY A 29 -19.00 -6.14 3.90
CA GLY A 29 -18.87 -6.50 5.32
C GLY A 29 -17.67 -7.39 5.62
N ILE A 30 -16.57 -7.21 4.88
CA ILE A 30 -15.32 -7.96 5.05
C ILE A 30 -14.63 -7.65 6.38
N ILE A 31 -14.73 -6.40 6.82
CA ILE A 31 -14.25 -5.89 8.12
C ILE A 31 -15.44 -5.41 8.94
N ARG A 32 -16.15 -4.41 8.42
CA ARG A 32 -17.35 -3.83 9.01
C ARG A 32 -18.11 -3.08 7.91
N LYS A 33 -19.30 -3.57 7.58
CA LYS A 33 -20.12 -3.01 6.49
C LYS A 33 -20.34 -1.51 6.68
N GLY A 34 -20.07 -0.73 5.63
CA GLY A 34 -20.20 0.72 5.60
C GLY A 34 -19.00 1.49 6.17
N MET A 35 -17.95 0.80 6.64
CA MET A 35 -16.72 1.46 7.07
C MET A 35 -15.92 1.95 5.85
N GLU A 36 -15.39 3.16 5.97
CA GLU A 36 -14.61 3.83 4.92
C GLU A 36 -13.12 3.83 5.28
N PHE A 37 -12.28 3.51 4.30
CA PHE A 37 -10.82 3.47 4.43
C PHE A 37 -10.20 4.43 3.43
N LYS A 38 -9.40 5.39 3.92
CA LYS A 38 -8.60 6.26 3.05
C LYS A 38 -7.45 5.48 2.43
N VAL A 39 -7.25 5.71 1.14
CA VAL A 39 -6.22 5.05 0.33
C VAL A 39 -5.60 6.02 -0.66
N ASN A 40 -4.35 5.76 -1.05
CA ASN A 40 -3.75 6.35 -2.24
C ASN A 40 -3.64 5.25 -3.27
N PHE A 41 -4.16 5.48 -4.47
CA PHE A 41 -4.13 4.47 -5.52
C PHE A 41 -3.91 5.09 -6.89
N TYR A 42 -3.36 4.29 -7.79
CA TYR A 42 -3.28 4.58 -9.20
C TYR A 42 -3.92 3.42 -9.95
N GLU A 43 -4.94 3.69 -10.75
CA GLU A 43 -5.63 2.67 -11.51
C GLU A 43 -5.34 2.82 -13.00
N THR A 44 -5.02 1.68 -13.62
CA THR A 44 -4.85 1.54 -15.06
C THR A 44 -5.93 0.62 -15.62
N ASN A 45 -5.93 0.39 -16.93
CA ASN A 45 -6.82 -0.61 -17.52
C ASN A 45 -6.50 -2.02 -17.00
N ASP A 46 -5.23 -2.30 -16.72
CA ASP A 46 -4.74 -3.65 -16.43
C ASP A 46 -4.58 -3.93 -14.93
N HIS A 47 -4.25 -2.91 -14.12
CA HIS A 47 -3.87 -3.07 -12.72
C HIS A 47 -4.38 -1.93 -11.85
N ILE A 48 -4.61 -2.25 -10.58
CA ILE A 48 -4.71 -1.28 -9.49
C ILE A 48 -3.39 -1.29 -8.73
N TYR A 49 -2.83 -0.11 -8.52
CA TYR A 49 -1.66 0.12 -7.68
C TYR A 49 -2.13 0.77 -6.39
N LEU A 50 -1.96 0.10 -5.24
CA LEU A 50 -2.23 0.65 -3.91
C LEU A 50 -0.92 1.15 -3.30
N LEU A 51 -0.89 2.41 -2.85
CA LEU A 51 0.25 3.02 -2.19
C LEU A 51 -0.08 3.34 -0.73
N GLU A 52 0.54 2.59 0.18
CA GLU A 52 0.57 2.93 1.61
C GLU A 52 1.80 3.80 1.87
N ILE A 53 1.58 5.03 2.35
CA ILE A 53 2.64 6.03 2.51
C ILE A 53 2.79 6.34 4.00
N ARG A 54 3.94 6.04 4.60
CA ARG A 54 4.17 6.14 6.05
C ARG A 54 5.51 6.77 6.39
N ASN A 55 5.58 7.62 7.41
CA ASN A 55 6.88 8.09 7.88
C ASN A 55 7.63 6.94 8.59
N TYR A 56 6.91 6.22 9.45
CA TYR A 56 7.37 5.03 10.14
C TYR A 56 6.39 3.89 9.90
N ALA A 57 6.89 2.73 9.52
CA ALA A 57 6.14 1.51 9.25
C ALA A 57 6.45 0.43 10.28
N GLY A 58 5.60 0.33 11.30
CA GLY A 58 5.64 -0.70 12.34
C GLY A 58 4.57 -1.78 12.14
N ASN A 59 4.33 -2.60 13.16
CA ASN A 59 3.39 -3.73 13.08
C ASN A 59 1.97 -3.34 12.61
N ASP A 60 1.48 -2.15 12.98
CA ASP A 60 0.16 -1.64 12.53
C ASP A 60 0.07 -1.50 11.00
N THR A 61 1.19 -1.22 10.35
CA THR A 61 1.28 -1.01 8.91
C THR A 61 0.96 -2.29 8.15
N TYR A 62 1.37 -3.44 8.68
CA TYR A 62 1.04 -4.74 8.10
C TYR A 62 -0.48 -4.98 8.08
N GLU A 63 -1.15 -4.79 9.22
CA GLU A 63 -2.61 -4.98 9.33
C GLU A 63 -3.37 -4.02 8.42
N HIS A 64 -2.95 -2.76 8.41
CA HIS A 64 -3.49 -1.71 7.54
C HIS A 64 -3.38 -2.04 6.05
N ILE A 65 -2.26 -2.60 5.60
CA ILE A 65 -2.07 -3.03 4.21
C ILE A 65 -2.91 -4.28 3.92
N PHE A 66 -2.89 -5.27 4.81
CA PHE A 66 -3.60 -6.53 4.63
C PHE A 66 -5.10 -6.32 4.49
N ILE A 67 -5.70 -5.48 5.33
CA ILE A 67 -7.11 -5.12 5.28
C ILE A 67 -7.46 -4.48 3.92
N ARG A 68 -6.68 -3.49 3.48
CA ARG A 68 -6.94 -2.79 2.21
C ARG A 68 -6.75 -3.70 1.00
N LYS A 69 -5.72 -4.55 1.01
CA LYS A 69 -5.48 -5.57 -0.02
C LYS A 69 -6.72 -6.47 -0.15
N LYS A 70 -7.21 -7.01 0.97
CA LYS A 70 -8.40 -7.86 1.00
C LYS A 70 -9.66 -7.16 0.49
N LEU A 71 -9.87 -5.90 0.89
CA LEU A 71 -11.02 -5.10 0.44
C LEU A 71 -10.98 -4.84 -1.06
N ILE A 72 -9.86 -4.34 -1.59
CA ILE A 72 -9.73 -4.01 -3.02
C ILE A 72 -9.88 -5.28 -3.86
N SER A 73 -9.22 -6.37 -3.48
CA SER A 73 -9.32 -7.65 -4.20
C SER A 73 -10.73 -8.22 -4.21
N ALA A 74 -11.56 -7.90 -3.22
CA ALA A 74 -12.95 -8.36 -3.20
C ALA A 74 -13.91 -7.44 -3.97
N LEU A 75 -13.56 -6.16 -4.12
CA LEU A 75 -14.37 -5.15 -4.79
C LEU A 75 -14.02 -4.97 -6.27
N SER A 76 -12.86 -5.46 -6.70
CA SER A 76 -12.37 -5.34 -8.06
C SER A 76 -11.82 -6.66 -8.58
N ASN A 77 -12.08 -6.93 -9.86
CA ASN A 77 -11.51 -8.07 -10.58
C ASN A 77 -10.12 -7.76 -11.17
N LYS A 78 -9.64 -6.52 -11.07
CA LYS A 78 -8.31 -6.16 -11.58
C LYS A 78 -7.20 -6.68 -10.66
N PRO A 79 -6.09 -7.17 -11.22
CA PRO A 79 -4.87 -7.45 -10.46
C PRO A 79 -4.46 -6.25 -9.59
N LEU A 80 -4.06 -6.55 -8.35
CA LEU A 80 -3.64 -5.55 -7.36
C LEU A 80 -2.14 -5.66 -7.09
N LYS A 81 -1.42 -4.56 -7.27
CA LYS A 81 -0.04 -4.40 -6.83
C LYS A 81 0.00 -3.44 -5.65
N VAL A 82 0.71 -3.81 -4.59
CA VAL A 82 0.75 -3.02 -3.35
C VAL A 82 2.16 -2.54 -3.09
N PHE A 83 2.27 -1.27 -2.75
CA PHE A 83 3.52 -0.59 -2.43
C PHE A 83 3.42 -0.02 -1.03
N LEU A 84 4.41 -0.31 -0.20
CA LEU A 84 4.71 0.48 0.99
C LEU A 84 5.82 1.46 0.64
N VAL A 85 5.57 2.75 0.81
CA VAL A 85 6.57 3.81 0.67
C VAL A 85 6.79 4.42 2.05
N ALA A 86 7.98 4.21 2.63
CA ALA A 86 8.28 4.66 3.98
C ALA A 86 9.67 5.25 4.18
N ASN A 87 9.82 6.18 5.13
CA ASN A 87 11.16 6.62 5.51
C ASN A 87 11.85 5.59 6.39
N PHE A 88 11.12 5.04 7.37
CA PHE A 88 11.59 4.01 8.27
C PHE A 88 10.65 2.81 8.24
N VAL A 89 11.19 1.61 8.15
CA VAL A 89 10.42 0.36 8.25
C VAL A 89 11.13 -0.60 9.21
N GLU A 90 10.38 -1.23 10.12
CA GLU A 90 10.91 -2.29 10.96
C GLU A 90 11.28 -3.51 10.08
N ASP A 91 12.45 -4.12 10.34
CA ASP A 91 12.94 -5.31 9.65
C ASP A 91 11.89 -6.44 9.58
N LYS A 92 11.30 -6.81 10.72
CA LYS A 92 10.26 -7.84 10.82
C LYS A 92 9.01 -7.49 10.02
N VAL A 93 8.67 -6.20 9.89
CA VAL A 93 7.52 -5.72 9.12
C VAL A 93 7.81 -5.77 7.63
N LYS A 94 9.00 -5.33 7.22
CA LYS A 94 9.47 -5.42 5.83
C LYS A 94 9.43 -6.87 5.34
N GLU A 95 10.02 -7.80 6.11
CA GLU A 95 10.02 -9.22 5.75
C GLU A 95 8.62 -9.81 5.60
N LYS A 96 7.70 -9.47 6.51
CA LYS A 96 6.29 -9.92 6.45
C LYS A 96 5.60 -9.39 5.19
N LEU A 97 5.79 -8.11 4.87
CA LEU A 97 5.18 -7.47 3.71
C LEU A 97 5.73 -8.05 2.39
N GLU A 98 7.04 -8.26 2.30
CA GLU A 98 7.68 -8.83 1.11
C GLU A 98 7.22 -10.28 0.85
N LYS A 99 7.02 -11.08 1.91
CA LYS A 99 6.42 -12.43 1.79
C LYS A 99 4.99 -12.39 1.23
N GLU A 100 4.26 -11.31 1.47
CA GLU A 100 2.92 -11.04 0.96
C GLU A 100 2.91 -10.36 -0.42
N GLN A 101 4.06 -10.34 -1.12
CA GLN A 101 4.25 -9.72 -2.43
C GLN A 101 3.99 -8.20 -2.44
N VAL A 102 4.17 -7.55 -1.29
CA VAL A 102 4.16 -6.08 -1.19
C VAL A 102 5.57 -5.58 -1.53
N ILE A 103 5.64 -4.59 -2.43
CA ILE A 103 6.90 -3.93 -2.77
C ILE A 103 7.18 -2.86 -1.71
N VAL A 104 8.30 -2.97 -1.02
CA VAL A 104 8.69 -2.03 0.04
C VAL A 104 9.77 -1.10 -0.48
N ILE A 105 9.44 0.19 -0.60
CA ILE A 105 10.37 1.27 -0.92
C ILE A 105 10.64 2.01 0.39
N ALA A 106 11.83 1.81 0.96
CA ALA A 106 12.18 2.36 2.26
C ALA A 106 13.49 3.15 2.23
N GLY A 107 13.52 4.29 2.91
CA GLY A 107 14.76 5.05 3.13
C GLY A 107 15.71 4.35 4.11
N THR A 108 15.19 3.77 5.18
CA THR A 108 15.97 3.07 6.21
C THR A 108 15.19 1.90 6.80
N VAL A 109 15.86 0.77 6.97
CA VAL A 109 15.34 -0.38 7.72
C VAL A 109 15.85 -0.30 9.16
N VAL A 110 14.93 -0.37 10.11
CA VAL A 110 15.22 -0.33 11.54
C VAL A 110 15.21 -1.76 12.07
N ASN A 111 16.33 -2.21 12.61
CA ASN A 111 16.42 -3.54 13.22
C ASN A 111 15.67 -3.54 14.56
N THR A 112 14.74 -4.47 14.71
CA THR A 112 14.00 -4.66 15.95
C THR A 112 14.40 -5.98 16.58
N TYR A 113 15.15 -5.93 17.69
CA TYR A 113 15.55 -7.12 18.46
C TYR A 113 14.32 -7.83 19.02
#